data_AF-A0A947NGY1-F1
#
_entry.id   AF-A0A947NGY1-F1
#
_cell.length_a   1.000
_cell.length_b   1.000
_cell.length_c   1.000
_cell.angle_alpha   90.00
_cell.angle_beta   90.00
_cell.angle_gamma   90.00
#
_symmetry.space_group_name_H-M   'P 1'
#
loop_
_entity.id
_entity.type
_entity.pdbx_description
1 polymer ?
#
loop_
_entity_poly.entity_id
_entity_poly.type
_entity_poly.pdbx_seq_one_letter_code
_entity_poly.pdbx_strand_id
1 'polypeptide(L)'
;MLLITGAGVDRTEGIDFPLANTLLADVTRYLDGEGKGVDAALRDMLPGMRFSFNNMIARAVDKIATREPHEQKAMVLRVQNAIKSLPHEKESVRKHGELIIRLFNKLATIAEQSQLDEETEALIREVFPKDADDLIDSDSILDIHKLSLSDTFKTVLKRTLKMGLTGDHHEVALALGADMLNIETLLIEKFLGFYNDKPADIKNYLYISWALWAYLVAKQNEVLAKHETKTLPFYGNLPKNVRAITLNYTAFLQHQLGVEQTLYFHGGLAEYVRMDTRDLLPVEDIHTCDPEKFIREYVSPNVDVSCDDLRQQKHVIPALVPPLRLKPILSHRYIELWARASDWVKEASHIVVVGYSFNNADEHFNDILRNHPDRKVDIVSPEANTPDFVARMEKVFGTSANQYTKVKVNGREALQAKKVRLIPAKAGEIDVGALFKAGNGG
;
A
#
# COMPACT_ATOMS: atom_id res chain seq x y z
N MET A 1 -7.01 27.08 7.94
CA MET A 1 -6.17 26.47 6.88
C MET A 1 -5.85 25.05 7.31
N LEU A 2 -5.95 24.10 6.39
CA LEU A 2 -5.64 22.70 6.64
C LEU A 2 -4.81 22.17 5.48
N LEU A 3 -3.70 21.52 5.79
CA LEU A 3 -2.91 20.74 4.83
C LEU A 3 -3.30 19.26 4.96
N ILE A 4 -3.44 18.58 3.83
CA ILE A 4 -3.58 17.13 3.77
C ILE A 4 -2.45 16.57 2.90
N THR A 5 -1.68 15.60 3.40
CA THR A 5 -0.58 14.99 2.64
C THR A 5 -0.77 13.49 2.44
N GLY A 6 -0.36 13.00 1.27
CA GLY A 6 -0.26 11.58 0.95
C GLY A 6 1.11 11.21 0.39
N ALA A 7 1.25 9.97 -0.08
CA ALA A 7 2.54 9.36 -0.42
C ALA A 7 3.35 10.13 -1.48
N GLY A 8 2.67 10.90 -2.34
CA GLY A 8 3.33 11.74 -3.34
C GLY A 8 4.22 12.84 -2.73
N VAL A 9 4.02 13.19 -1.47
CA VAL A 9 4.90 14.11 -0.72
C VAL A 9 6.21 13.44 -0.36
N ASP A 10 6.18 12.23 0.22
CA ASP A 10 7.38 11.51 0.63
C ASP A 10 8.20 11.03 -0.59
N ARG A 11 7.56 10.91 -1.76
CA ARG A 11 8.24 10.67 -3.03
C ARG A 11 8.92 11.90 -3.64
N THR A 12 8.91 13.05 -2.96
CA THR A 12 9.59 14.25 -3.47
C THR A 12 11.09 13.99 -3.61
N GLU A 13 11.69 14.50 -4.68
CA GLU A 13 13.12 14.39 -4.93
C GLU A 13 13.92 14.89 -3.71
N GLY A 14 14.88 14.09 -3.27
CA GLY A 14 15.67 14.35 -2.06
C GLY A 14 15.13 13.70 -0.80
N ILE A 15 13.84 13.32 -0.75
CA ILE A 15 13.30 12.38 0.25
C ILE A 15 13.32 10.96 -0.35
N ASP A 16 12.83 10.82 -1.59
CA ASP A 16 12.91 9.60 -2.40
C ASP A 16 12.38 8.35 -1.66
N PHE A 17 11.33 8.53 -0.86
CA PHE A 17 10.75 7.43 -0.10
C PHE A 17 10.04 6.42 -1.03
N PRO A 18 10.17 5.11 -0.77
CA PRO A 18 9.57 4.07 -1.60
C PRO A 18 8.05 4.12 -1.61
N LEU A 19 7.46 3.63 -2.70
CA LEU A 19 6.02 3.41 -2.81
C LEU A 19 5.67 1.98 -2.38
N ALA A 20 4.40 1.76 -2.06
CA ALA A 20 3.89 0.46 -1.58
C ALA A 20 4.30 -0.74 -2.46
N ASN A 21 4.38 -0.54 -3.79
CA ASN A 21 4.75 -1.58 -4.75
C ASN A 21 6.24 -1.94 -4.78
N THR A 22 7.13 -1.16 -4.14
CA THR A 22 8.57 -1.48 -4.02
C THR A 22 8.98 -1.85 -2.59
N LEU A 23 8.14 -1.57 -1.59
CA LEU A 23 8.46 -1.79 -0.17
C LEU A 23 8.98 -3.18 0.15
N LEU A 24 8.36 -4.24 -0.40
CA LEU A 24 8.75 -5.61 -0.04
C LEU A 24 10.18 -5.95 -0.46
N ALA A 25 10.61 -5.47 -1.62
CA ALA A 25 11.96 -5.62 -2.13
C ALA A 25 12.97 -4.89 -1.25
N ASP A 26 12.65 -3.65 -0.89
CA ASP A 26 13.56 -2.82 -0.11
C ASP A 26 13.66 -3.28 1.35
N VAL A 27 12.55 -3.73 1.96
CA VAL A 27 12.55 -4.38 3.28
C VAL A 27 13.41 -5.64 3.25
N THR A 28 13.28 -6.48 2.23
CA THR A 28 14.09 -7.71 2.11
C THR A 28 15.58 -7.37 2.04
N ARG A 29 15.96 -6.39 1.21
CA ARG A 29 17.36 -5.96 1.08
C ARG A 29 17.89 -5.35 2.36
N TYR A 30 17.08 -4.57 3.05
CA TYR A 30 17.43 -4.00 4.35
C TYR A 30 17.76 -5.11 5.35
N LEU A 31 16.87 -6.11 5.51
CA LEU A 31 17.10 -7.23 6.43
C LEU A 31 18.32 -8.10 6.07
N ASP A 32 18.63 -8.23 4.77
CA ASP A 32 19.83 -8.95 4.32
C ASP A 32 21.13 -8.13 4.50
N GLY A 33 21.01 -6.81 4.70
CA GLY A 33 22.11 -5.85 4.82
C GLY A 33 22.16 -5.15 6.19
N GLU A 34 21.96 -3.83 6.20
CA GLU A 34 22.07 -2.99 7.41
C GLU A 34 21.09 -3.38 8.52
N GLY A 35 19.92 -3.92 8.16
CA GLY A 35 18.89 -4.42 9.06
C GLY A 35 19.09 -5.85 9.54
N LYS A 36 20.26 -6.47 9.33
CA LYS A 36 20.50 -7.85 9.76
C LYS A 36 20.36 -8.06 11.27
N GLY A 37 20.74 -7.05 12.07
CA GLY A 37 20.56 -7.08 13.52
C GLY A 37 19.08 -7.02 13.92
N VAL A 38 18.25 -6.32 13.15
CA VAL A 38 16.78 -6.33 13.28
C VAL A 38 16.21 -7.71 12.96
N ASP A 39 16.60 -8.34 11.85
CA ASP A 39 16.14 -9.71 11.51
C ASP A 39 16.46 -10.69 12.63
N ALA A 40 17.69 -10.63 13.17
CA ALA A 40 18.11 -11.47 14.29
C ALA A 40 17.24 -11.23 15.54
N ALA A 41 17.04 -9.97 15.94
CA ALA A 41 16.21 -9.61 17.09
C ALA A 41 14.77 -10.12 16.94
N LEU A 42 14.18 -9.98 15.75
CA LEU A 42 12.81 -10.45 15.47
C LEU A 42 12.70 -11.98 15.48
N ARG A 43 13.71 -12.70 14.97
CA ARG A 43 13.75 -14.17 15.00
C ARG A 43 13.94 -14.71 16.41
N ASP A 44 14.77 -14.05 17.22
CA ASP A 44 14.96 -14.39 18.63
C ASP A 44 13.66 -14.20 19.43
N MET A 45 12.94 -13.10 19.17
CA MET A 45 11.62 -12.81 19.77
C MET A 45 10.55 -13.83 19.37
N LEU A 46 10.65 -14.42 18.17
CA LEU A 46 9.61 -15.28 17.59
C LEU A 46 10.14 -16.71 17.36
N PRO A 47 10.16 -17.57 18.40
CA PRO A 47 10.74 -18.89 18.30
C PRO A 47 10.03 -19.75 17.25
N GLY A 48 10.85 -20.45 16.45
CA GLY A 48 10.40 -21.32 15.36
C GLY A 48 9.97 -20.57 14.10
N MET A 49 10.37 -19.31 13.91
CA MET A 49 9.96 -18.53 12.74
C MET A 49 10.49 -19.11 11.43
N ARG A 50 9.60 -19.66 10.60
CA ARG A 50 9.93 -20.22 9.27
C ARG A 50 9.70 -19.26 8.10
N PHE A 51 9.11 -18.10 8.36
CA PHE A 51 8.81 -17.13 7.33
C PHE A 51 10.10 -16.46 6.82
N SER A 52 10.13 -16.26 5.50
CA SER A 52 11.05 -15.39 4.81
C SER A 52 10.35 -14.84 3.56
N PHE A 53 10.71 -13.64 3.13
CA PHE A 53 10.18 -13.06 1.89
C PHE A 53 10.50 -13.94 0.66
N ASN A 54 11.64 -14.64 0.69
CA ASN A 54 12.00 -15.64 -0.32
C ASN A 54 11.03 -16.84 -0.35
N ASN A 55 10.65 -17.38 0.82
CA ASN A 55 9.67 -18.47 0.90
C ASN A 55 8.28 -18.02 0.46
N MET A 56 7.93 -16.75 0.71
CA MET A 56 6.68 -16.16 0.24
C MET A 56 6.60 -16.13 -1.28
N ILE A 57 7.67 -15.74 -1.99
CA ILE A 57 7.70 -15.83 -3.47
C ILE A 57 7.43 -17.24 -3.95
N ALA A 58 8.08 -18.23 -3.34
CA ALA A 58 7.90 -19.62 -3.77
C ALA A 58 6.44 -20.04 -3.70
N ARG A 59 5.76 -19.71 -2.59
CA ARG A 59 4.32 -19.98 -2.41
C ARG A 59 3.45 -19.17 -3.36
N ALA A 60 3.79 -17.91 -3.61
CA ALA A 60 3.05 -17.05 -4.52
C ALA A 60 3.08 -17.63 -5.95
N VAL A 61 4.23 -18.16 -6.39
CA VAL A 61 4.35 -18.84 -7.68
C VAL A 61 3.48 -20.09 -7.75
N ASP A 62 3.42 -20.88 -6.68
CA ASP A 62 2.57 -22.07 -6.66
C ASP A 62 1.08 -21.70 -6.76
N LYS A 63 0.66 -20.56 -6.19
CA LYS A 63 -0.72 -20.04 -6.30
C LYS A 63 -1.08 -19.49 -7.69
N ILE A 64 -0.12 -19.19 -8.58
CA ILE A 64 -0.44 -18.71 -9.94
C ILE A 64 -1.19 -19.77 -10.74
N ALA A 65 -0.86 -21.06 -10.53
CA ALA A 65 -1.44 -22.19 -11.25
C ALA A 65 -2.96 -22.25 -11.13
N THR A 66 -3.47 -21.83 -9.98
CA THR A 66 -4.86 -22.00 -9.55
C THR A 66 -5.64 -20.70 -9.60
N ARG A 67 -5.12 -19.67 -10.27
CA ARG A 67 -5.83 -18.39 -10.45
C ARG A 67 -6.87 -18.50 -11.55
N GLU A 68 -7.96 -17.76 -11.40
CA GLU A 68 -9.03 -17.72 -12.38
C GLU A 68 -8.58 -17.09 -13.70
N PRO A 69 -9.17 -17.47 -14.86
CA PRO A 69 -8.76 -16.96 -16.18
C PRO A 69 -8.72 -15.43 -16.28
N HIS A 70 -9.68 -14.76 -15.65
CA HIS A 70 -9.76 -13.29 -15.65
C HIS A 70 -8.58 -12.65 -14.89
N GLU A 71 -8.11 -13.24 -13.79
CA GLU A 71 -6.94 -12.77 -13.04
C GLU A 71 -5.66 -12.97 -13.85
N GLN A 72 -5.54 -14.10 -14.55
CA GLN A 72 -4.41 -14.38 -15.44
C GLN A 72 -4.35 -13.36 -16.59
N LYS A 73 -5.49 -13.03 -17.20
CA LYS A 73 -5.59 -11.98 -18.23
C LYS A 73 -5.22 -10.59 -17.71
N ALA A 74 -5.64 -10.25 -16.48
CA ALA A 74 -5.25 -9.00 -15.85
C ALA A 74 -3.73 -8.90 -15.64
N MET A 75 -3.08 -10.01 -15.24
CA MET A 75 -1.61 -10.09 -15.14
C MET A 75 -0.94 -9.86 -16.50
N VAL A 76 -1.45 -10.48 -17.57
CA VAL A 76 -0.96 -10.28 -18.94
C VAL A 76 -1.04 -8.81 -19.35
N LEU A 77 -2.18 -8.16 -19.13
CA LEU A 77 -2.39 -6.76 -19.49
C LEU A 77 -1.42 -5.82 -18.76
N ARG A 78 -1.15 -6.09 -17.48
CA ARG A 78 -0.17 -5.30 -16.72
C ARG A 78 1.24 -5.43 -17.29
N VAL A 79 1.67 -6.65 -17.62
CA VAL A 79 2.99 -6.87 -18.22
C VAL A 79 3.07 -6.23 -19.61
N GLN A 80 2.02 -6.32 -20.42
CA GLN A 80 1.93 -5.64 -21.72
C GLN A 80 2.10 -4.13 -21.59
N ASN A 81 1.38 -3.50 -20.66
CA ASN A 81 1.50 -2.07 -20.40
C ASN A 81 2.91 -1.70 -19.93
N ALA A 82 3.51 -2.50 -19.05
CA ALA A 82 4.86 -2.26 -18.54
C ALA A 82 5.93 -2.31 -19.64
N ILE A 83 5.79 -3.19 -20.63
CA ILE A 83 6.78 -3.32 -21.71
C ILE A 83 6.54 -2.35 -22.87
N LYS A 84 5.30 -1.89 -23.06
CA LYS A 84 4.92 -0.97 -24.15
C LYS A 84 5.66 0.36 -24.07
N SER A 85 5.87 0.87 -22.86
CA SER A 85 6.54 2.15 -22.60
C SER A 85 8.07 2.06 -22.47
N LEU A 86 8.67 0.88 -22.65
CA LEU A 86 10.13 0.72 -22.48
C LEU A 86 10.91 1.37 -23.64
N PRO A 87 12.05 2.02 -23.37
CA PRO A 87 12.96 2.51 -24.40
C PRO A 87 13.64 1.36 -25.13
N HIS A 88 14.18 1.62 -26.32
CA HIS A 88 14.81 0.60 -27.18
C HIS A 88 16.04 -0.07 -26.52
N GLU A 89 16.73 0.63 -25.63
CA GLU A 89 17.88 0.10 -24.86
C GLU A 89 17.48 -1.05 -23.90
N LYS A 90 16.20 -1.14 -23.53
CA LYS A 90 15.66 -2.19 -22.64
C LYS A 90 15.06 -3.38 -23.40
N GLU A 91 15.56 -3.67 -24.60
CA GLU A 91 15.04 -4.76 -25.45
C GLU A 91 15.09 -6.14 -24.77
N SER A 92 16.11 -6.40 -23.93
CA SER A 92 16.19 -7.62 -23.12
C SER A 92 15.00 -7.75 -22.15
N VAL A 93 14.61 -6.64 -21.51
CA VAL A 93 13.45 -6.59 -20.59
C VAL A 93 12.14 -6.75 -21.37
N ARG A 94 12.05 -6.16 -22.59
CA ARG A 94 10.90 -6.34 -23.48
C ARG A 94 10.70 -7.82 -23.83
N LYS A 95 11.75 -8.50 -24.29
CA LYS A 95 11.72 -9.94 -24.61
C LYS A 95 11.37 -10.80 -23.40
N HIS A 96 11.87 -10.44 -22.21
CA HIS A 96 11.47 -11.10 -20.97
C HIS A 96 9.96 -10.94 -20.72
N GLY A 97 9.42 -9.74 -20.90
CA GLY A 97 7.98 -9.49 -20.80
C GLY A 97 7.16 -10.29 -21.80
N GLU A 98 7.61 -10.37 -23.06
CA GLU A 98 6.98 -11.19 -24.09
C GLU A 98 6.96 -12.69 -23.73
N LEU A 99 8.04 -13.21 -23.15
CA LEU A 99 8.09 -14.58 -22.65
C LEU A 99 7.00 -14.80 -21.59
N ILE A 100 6.90 -13.92 -20.59
CA ILE A 100 5.88 -13.99 -19.54
C ILE A 100 4.47 -13.93 -20.14
N ILE A 101 4.20 -13.01 -21.07
CA ILE A 101 2.91 -12.90 -21.74
C ILE A 101 2.55 -14.20 -22.47
N ARG A 102 3.48 -14.79 -23.23
CA ARG A 102 3.23 -16.06 -23.94
C ARG A 102 2.93 -17.21 -22.98
N LEU A 103 3.65 -17.25 -21.86
CA LEU A 103 3.48 -18.26 -20.82
C LEU A 103 2.10 -18.16 -20.15
N PHE A 104 1.66 -16.96 -19.77
CA PHE A 104 0.33 -16.76 -19.17
C PHE A 104 -0.81 -16.95 -20.17
N ASN A 105 -0.66 -16.55 -21.43
CA ASN A 105 -1.69 -16.81 -22.45
C ASN A 105 -1.91 -18.31 -22.66
N LYS A 106 -0.84 -19.12 -22.63
CA LYS A 106 -0.98 -20.59 -22.67
C LYS A 106 -1.76 -21.13 -21.48
N LEU A 107 -1.50 -20.60 -20.27
CA LEU A 107 -2.22 -21.00 -19.07
C LEU A 107 -3.70 -20.63 -19.15
N ALA A 108 -4.00 -19.40 -19.60
CA ALA A 108 -5.37 -18.91 -19.75
C ALA A 108 -6.15 -19.75 -20.78
N THR A 109 -5.54 -20.08 -21.92
CA THR A 109 -6.18 -20.94 -22.94
C THR A 109 -6.48 -22.34 -22.39
N ILE A 110 -5.58 -22.94 -21.61
CA ILE A 110 -5.84 -24.25 -20.98
C ILE A 110 -7.03 -24.17 -20.03
N ALA A 111 -7.10 -23.11 -19.21
CA ALA A 111 -8.18 -22.92 -18.25
C ALA A 111 -9.53 -22.62 -18.93
N GLU A 112 -9.54 -21.90 -20.05
CA GLU A 112 -10.75 -21.65 -20.84
C GLU A 112 -11.22 -22.92 -21.55
N GLN A 113 -10.31 -23.66 -22.18
CA GLN A 113 -10.65 -24.88 -22.92
C GLN A 113 -10.98 -26.07 -22.02
N SER A 114 -10.68 -26.00 -20.72
CA SER A 114 -11.13 -27.00 -19.78
C SER A 114 -12.58 -26.82 -19.34
N GLN A 115 -13.18 -25.65 -19.52
CA GLN A 115 -14.59 -25.45 -19.18
C GLN A 115 -15.50 -26.27 -20.11
N LEU A 116 -16.56 -26.83 -19.54
CA LEU A 116 -17.64 -27.43 -20.33
C LEU A 116 -18.39 -26.29 -21.02
N ASP A 117 -18.46 -26.33 -22.35
CA ASP A 117 -19.29 -25.39 -23.09
C ASP A 117 -20.76 -25.85 -23.12
N GLU A 118 -21.66 -24.91 -23.40
CA GLU A 118 -23.11 -25.17 -23.42
C GLU A 118 -23.49 -26.29 -24.40
N GLU A 119 -22.75 -26.45 -25.50
CA GLU A 119 -22.99 -27.50 -26.49
C GLU A 119 -22.64 -28.88 -25.93
N THR A 120 -21.51 -29.00 -25.24
CA THR A 120 -21.06 -30.23 -24.58
C THR A 120 -21.98 -30.61 -23.43
N GLU A 121 -22.40 -29.63 -22.60
CA GLU A 121 -23.38 -29.88 -21.54
C GLU A 121 -24.72 -30.34 -22.09
N ALA A 122 -25.22 -29.70 -23.16
CA ALA A 122 -26.45 -30.11 -23.81
C ALA A 122 -26.36 -31.54 -24.34
N LEU A 123 -25.22 -31.92 -24.91
CA LEU A 123 -24.98 -33.28 -25.40
C LEU A 123 -24.91 -34.30 -24.24
N ILE A 124 -24.27 -33.96 -23.11
CA ILE A 124 -24.27 -34.82 -21.91
C ILE A 124 -25.70 -35.07 -21.43
N ARG A 125 -26.52 -34.01 -21.41
CA ARG A 125 -27.95 -34.09 -21.02
C ARG A 125 -28.78 -34.92 -22.00
N GLU A 126 -28.47 -34.86 -23.29
CA GLU A 126 -29.12 -35.68 -24.32
C GLU A 126 -28.75 -37.17 -24.19
N VAL A 127 -27.47 -37.47 -23.93
CA VAL A 127 -26.96 -38.85 -23.82
C VAL A 127 -27.34 -39.52 -22.48
N PHE A 128 -27.37 -38.75 -21.38
CA PHE A 128 -27.64 -39.25 -20.03
C PHE A 128 -28.84 -38.55 -19.35
N PRO A 129 -30.05 -38.58 -19.93
CA PRO A 129 -31.16 -37.71 -19.53
C PRO A 129 -31.71 -37.93 -18.12
N LYS A 130 -31.38 -39.05 -17.46
CA LYS A 130 -31.81 -39.36 -16.09
C LYS A 130 -30.75 -39.11 -15.03
N ASP A 131 -29.48 -39.03 -15.45
CA ASP A 131 -28.30 -38.98 -14.56
C ASP A 131 -27.46 -37.71 -14.80
N ALA A 132 -27.81 -36.87 -15.78
CA ALA A 132 -26.99 -35.73 -16.21
C ALA A 132 -26.72 -34.71 -15.09
N ASP A 133 -27.67 -34.49 -14.19
CA ASP A 133 -27.49 -33.58 -13.05
C ASP A 133 -26.53 -34.15 -11.99
N ASP A 134 -26.38 -35.48 -11.92
CA ASP A 134 -25.39 -36.14 -11.05
C ASP A 134 -24.00 -36.24 -11.73
N LEU A 135 -23.95 -36.23 -13.07
CA LEU A 135 -22.72 -36.32 -13.86
C LEU A 135 -22.05 -34.96 -14.11
N ILE A 136 -22.83 -33.87 -14.18
CA ILE A 136 -22.32 -32.50 -14.31
C ILE A 136 -22.15 -31.93 -12.89
N ASP A 137 -21.14 -32.42 -12.19
CA ASP A 137 -20.79 -31.98 -10.82
C ASP A 137 -19.77 -30.82 -10.81
N SER A 138 -19.24 -30.46 -11.97
CA SER A 138 -18.20 -29.45 -12.19
C SER A 138 -18.37 -28.82 -13.58
N ASP A 139 -18.22 -27.50 -13.67
CA ASP A 139 -18.27 -26.74 -14.93
C ASP A 139 -17.00 -26.93 -15.80
N SER A 140 -16.13 -27.88 -15.45
CA SER A 140 -14.82 -28.09 -16.09
C SER A 140 -14.45 -29.56 -16.18
N ILE A 141 -13.89 -29.93 -17.35
CA ILE A 141 -13.30 -31.23 -17.69
C ILE A 141 -12.07 -31.53 -16.82
N LEU A 142 -11.34 -30.49 -16.39
CA LEU A 142 -10.16 -30.61 -15.55
C LEU A 142 -10.36 -29.83 -14.25
N ASP A 143 -10.00 -30.43 -13.12
CA ASP A 143 -9.88 -29.73 -11.84
C ASP A 143 -8.61 -28.86 -11.85
N ILE A 144 -8.77 -27.60 -12.25
CA ILE A 144 -7.68 -26.63 -12.36
C ILE A 144 -6.99 -26.40 -11.00
N HIS A 145 -7.71 -26.56 -9.88
CA HIS A 145 -7.13 -26.41 -8.55
C HIS A 145 -6.18 -27.57 -8.17
N LYS A 146 -6.25 -28.69 -8.88
CA LYS A 146 -5.31 -29.83 -8.74
C LYS A 146 -4.19 -29.83 -9.77
N LEU A 147 -4.23 -28.96 -10.78
CA LEU A 147 -3.16 -28.85 -11.77
C LEU A 147 -1.93 -28.20 -11.16
N SER A 148 -0.77 -28.86 -11.31
CA SER A 148 0.53 -28.28 -10.96
C SER A 148 1.23 -27.76 -12.21
N LEU A 149 1.78 -26.55 -12.12
CA LEU A 149 2.71 -26.03 -13.11
C LEU A 149 3.95 -26.92 -13.21
N SER A 150 4.54 -26.98 -14.41
CA SER A 150 5.83 -27.65 -14.62
C SER A 150 6.96 -26.93 -13.87
N ASP A 151 8.01 -27.65 -13.51
CA ASP A 151 9.18 -27.08 -12.83
C ASP A 151 9.86 -25.99 -13.66
N THR A 152 9.85 -26.13 -14.98
CA THR A 152 10.34 -25.10 -15.91
C THR A 152 9.57 -23.79 -15.72
N PHE A 153 8.24 -23.86 -15.73
CA PHE A 153 7.39 -22.68 -15.59
C PHE A 153 7.52 -22.05 -14.20
N LYS A 154 7.50 -22.88 -13.14
CA LYS A 154 7.72 -22.43 -11.77
C LYS A 154 9.08 -21.76 -11.62
N THR A 155 10.12 -22.29 -12.24
CA THR A 155 11.48 -21.74 -12.18
C THR A 155 11.57 -20.39 -12.88
N VAL A 156 10.97 -20.24 -14.07
CA VAL A 156 10.90 -18.95 -14.77
C VAL A 156 10.23 -17.91 -13.89
N LEU A 157 9.02 -18.20 -13.37
CA LEU A 157 8.29 -17.26 -12.51
C LEU A 157 9.02 -16.93 -11.21
N LYS A 158 9.61 -17.93 -10.54
CA LYS A 158 10.41 -17.72 -9.32
C LYS A 158 11.59 -16.79 -9.61
N ARG A 159 12.29 -16.98 -10.73
CA ARG A 159 13.40 -16.10 -11.13
C ARG A 159 12.89 -14.69 -11.44
N THR A 160 11.83 -14.55 -12.23
CA THR A 160 11.25 -13.24 -12.57
C THR A 160 10.82 -12.47 -11.32
N LEU A 161 10.08 -13.09 -10.40
CA LEU A 161 9.65 -12.42 -9.16
C LEU A 161 10.82 -12.10 -8.24
N LYS A 162 11.83 -12.97 -8.17
CA LYS A 162 13.07 -12.68 -7.41
C LYS A 162 13.83 -11.48 -7.97
N MET A 163 13.83 -11.26 -9.28
CA MET A 163 14.41 -10.05 -9.87
C MET A 163 13.75 -8.78 -9.33
N GLY A 164 12.46 -8.84 -8.97
CA GLY A 164 11.76 -7.76 -8.30
C GLY A 164 12.27 -7.48 -6.87
N LEU A 165 12.92 -8.44 -6.21
CA LEU A 165 13.50 -8.27 -4.87
C LEU A 165 14.97 -7.83 -4.90
N THR A 166 15.72 -8.17 -5.94
CA THR A 166 17.18 -7.97 -5.99
C THR A 166 17.63 -6.55 -6.34
N GLY A 167 16.72 -5.57 -6.34
CA GLY A 167 17.03 -4.14 -6.30
C GLY A 167 17.22 -3.43 -7.63
N ASP A 168 17.53 -4.14 -8.71
CA ASP A 168 17.41 -3.56 -10.05
C ASP A 168 15.92 -3.43 -10.38
N HIS A 169 15.46 -2.20 -10.62
CA HIS A 169 14.07 -1.92 -11.00
C HIS A 169 13.74 -2.67 -12.30
N HIS A 170 13.13 -3.84 -12.17
CA HIS A 170 12.75 -4.69 -13.31
C HIS A 170 11.25 -4.58 -13.57
N GLU A 171 10.87 -3.88 -14.63
CA GLU A 171 9.49 -3.48 -14.93
C GLU A 171 8.53 -4.68 -15.02
N VAL A 172 8.97 -5.77 -15.65
CA VAL A 172 8.17 -7.00 -15.75
C VAL A 172 7.94 -7.65 -14.38
N ALA A 173 8.95 -7.63 -13.49
CA ALA A 173 8.86 -8.26 -12.18
C ALA A 173 7.91 -7.47 -11.27
N LEU A 174 7.97 -6.13 -11.34
CA LEU A 174 7.04 -5.25 -10.65
C LEU A 174 5.61 -5.40 -11.17
N ALA A 175 5.42 -5.45 -12.48
CA ALA A 175 4.10 -5.63 -13.08
C ALA A 175 3.48 -7.00 -12.73
N LEU A 176 4.30 -8.05 -12.70
CA LEU A 176 3.88 -9.40 -12.32
C LEU A 176 3.62 -9.51 -10.80
N GLY A 177 4.49 -8.90 -10.00
CA GLY A 177 4.46 -8.93 -8.54
C GLY A 177 3.49 -7.97 -7.88
N ALA A 178 2.87 -7.05 -8.63
CA ALA A 178 2.04 -5.97 -8.10
C ALA A 178 0.96 -6.43 -7.10
N ASP A 179 0.29 -7.56 -7.37
CA ASP A 179 -0.70 -8.13 -6.44
C ASP A 179 -0.07 -9.18 -5.51
N MET A 180 0.93 -9.89 -6.01
CA MET A 180 1.49 -11.08 -5.35
C MET A 180 2.48 -10.75 -4.23
N LEU A 181 3.11 -9.58 -4.32
CA LEU A 181 4.13 -9.07 -3.42
C LEU A 181 3.66 -7.78 -2.72
N ASN A 182 2.34 -7.56 -2.69
CA ASN A 182 1.76 -6.43 -1.97
C ASN A 182 1.84 -6.72 -0.46
N ILE A 183 2.67 -5.92 0.23
CA ILE A 183 2.91 -6.08 1.67
C ILE A 183 1.67 -5.77 2.51
N GLU A 184 0.78 -4.86 2.06
CA GLU A 184 -0.45 -4.53 2.78
C GLU A 184 -1.44 -5.70 2.75
N THR A 185 -1.64 -6.32 1.58
CA THR A 185 -2.46 -7.52 1.43
C THR A 185 -1.93 -8.65 2.31
N LEU A 186 -0.61 -8.85 2.32
CA LEU A 186 0.03 -9.85 3.15
C LEU A 186 -0.22 -9.58 4.65
N LEU A 187 -0.05 -8.34 5.09
CA LEU A 187 -0.31 -7.95 6.47
C LEU A 187 -1.77 -8.16 6.85
N ILE A 188 -2.73 -7.82 5.99
CA ILE A 188 -4.16 -8.12 6.21
C ILE A 188 -4.39 -9.63 6.37
N GLU A 189 -3.87 -10.44 5.44
CA GLU A 189 -4.03 -11.91 5.48
C GLU A 189 -3.50 -12.49 6.79
N LYS A 190 -2.31 -12.04 7.23
CA LYS A 190 -1.68 -12.54 8.45
C LYS A 190 -2.33 -12.01 9.72
N PHE A 191 -2.85 -10.78 9.68
CA PHE A 191 -3.57 -10.19 10.80
C PHE A 191 -4.84 -10.96 11.16
N LEU A 192 -5.53 -11.56 10.19
CA LEU A 192 -6.68 -12.43 10.45
C LEU A 192 -6.32 -13.65 11.31
N GLY A 193 -5.04 -13.99 11.46
CA GLY A 193 -4.57 -15.01 12.39
C GLY A 193 -4.93 -14.73 13.85
N PHE A 194 -5.06 -13.46 14.26
CA PHE A 194 -5.51 -13.06 15.60
C PHE A 194 -6.98 -13.39 15.87
N TYR A 195 -7.81 -13.46 14.82
CA TYR A 195 -9.26 -13.72 14.96
C TYR A 195 -9.62 -15.19 14.71
N ASN A 196 -8.78 -15.89 13.94
CA ASN A 196 -9.01 -17.28 13.55
C ASN A 196 -8.14 -18.27 14.34
N ASP A 197 -7.53 -17.81 15.44
CA ASP A 197 -6.67 -18.60 16.31
C ASP A 197 -5.57 -19.38 15.55
N LYS A 198 -4.81 -18.67 14.69
CA LYS A 198 -3.72 -19.23 13.89
C LYS A 198 -2.35 -18.70 14.37
N PRO A 199 -1.66 -19.39 15.31
CA PRO A 199 -0.39 -18.93 15.86
C PRO A 199 0.69 -18.63 14.81
N ALA A 200 0.75 -19.44 13.75
CA ALA A 200 1.71 -19.25 12.67
C ALA A 200 1.48 -17.93 11.91
N ASP A 201 0.22 -17.55 11.66
CA ASP A 201 -0.11 -16.30 11.00
C ASP A 201 0.13 -15.10 11.92
N ILE A 202 -0.13 -15.23 13.22
CA ILE A 202 0.21 -14.21 14.23
C ILE A 202 1.72 -13.93 14.23
N LYS A 203 2.56 -14.98 14.34
CA LYS A 203 4.03 -14.83 14.29
C LYS A 203 4.49 -14.19 12.97
N ASN A 204 3.91 -14.62 11.83
CA ASN A 204 4.21 -14.00 10.53
C ASN A 204 3.87 -12.51 10.54
N TYR A 205 2.70 -12.13 11.05
CA TYR A 205 2.29 -10.72 11.12
C TYR A 205 3.25 -9.89 11.96
N LEU A 206 3.61 -10.37 13.16
CA LEU A 206 4.55 -9.67 14.04
C LEU A 206 5.90 -9.46 13.35
N TYR A 207 6.45 -10.50 12.74
CA TYR A 207 7.72 -10.40 12.01
C TYR A 207 7.64 -9.38 10.86
N ILE A 208 6.62 -9.50 9.98
CA ILE A 208 6.51 -8.67 8.77
C ILE A 208 6.25 -7.20 9.14
N SER A 209 5.36 -6.95 10.11
CA SER A 209 4.99 -5.59 10.52
C SER A 209 6.15 -4.85 11.17
N TRP A 210 6.89 -5.49 12.07
CA TRP A 210 8.06 -4.88 12.71
C TRP A 210 9.26 -4.76 11.75
N ALA A 211 9.45 -5.70 10.83
CA ALA A 211 10.45 -5.55 9.77
C ALA A 211 10.16 -4.35 8.86
N LEU A 212 8.89 -4.17 8.47
CA LEU A 212 8.46 -2.99 7.72
C LEU A 212 8.69 -1.72 8.52
N TRP A 213 8.23 -1.67 9.77
CA TRP A 213 8.43 -0.51 10.66
C TRP A 213 9.92 -0.15 10.76
N ALA A 214 10.79 -1.12 11.03
CA ALA A 214 12.21 -0.89 11.19
C ALA A 214 12.87 -0.33 9.93
N TYR A 215 12.52 -0.88 8.75
CA TYR A 215 12.97 -0.35 7.48
C TYR A 215 12.53 1.10 7.26
N LEU A 216 11.26 1.42 7.53
CA LEU A 216 10.73 2.78 7.36
C LEU A 216 11.41 3.78 8.32
N VAL A 217 11.66 3.39 9.58
CA VAL A 217 12.42 4.21 10.54
C VAL A 217 13.86 4.42 10.08
N ALA A 218 14.55 3.36 9.66
CA ALA A 218 15.93 3.46 9.16
C ALA A 218 16.00 4.42 7.96
N LYS A 219 15.07 4.28 6.99
CA LYS A 219 15.02 5.15 5.82
C LYS A 219 14.67 6.59 6.17
N GLN A 220 13.75 6.80 7.12
CA GLN A 220 13.44 8.13 7.63
C GLN A 220 14.69 8.79 8.23
N ASN A 221 15.43 8.07 9.06
CA ASN A 221 16.61 8.61 9.72
C ASN A 221 17.72 8.94 8.71
N GLU A 222 17.90 8.12 7.67
CA GLU A 222 18.81 8.42 6.55
C GLU A 222 18.44 9.76 5.88
N VAL A 223 17.15 9.98 5.61
CA VAL A 223 16.65 11.22 5.02
C VAL A 223 16.88 12.40 5.96
N LEU A 224 16.53 12.26 7.24
CA LEU A 224 16.72 13.33 8.25
C LEU A 224 18.20 13.70 8.37
N ALA A 225 19.10 12.72 8.46
CA ALA A 225 20.54 12.95 8.53
C ALA A 225 21.08 13.66 7.28
N LYS A 226 20.62 13.28 6.09
CA LYS A 226 21.01 13.93 4.83
C LYS A 226 20.60 15.42 4.76
N HIS A 227 19.55 15.79 5.48
CA HIS A 227 18.99 17.15 5.51
C HIS A 227 19.15 17.85 6.86
N GLU A 228 20.03 17.40 7.75
CA GLU A 228 20.22 18.02 9.08
C GLU A 228 20.56 19.52 8.98
N THR A 229 21.33 19.90 7.97
CA THR A 229 21.75 21.30 7.70
C THR A 229 20.99 21.94 6.54
N LYS A 230 20.01 21.25 5.95
CA LYS A 230 19.28 21.68 4.74
C LYS A 230 17.78 21.70 4.99
N THR A 231 17.07 22.47 4.18
CA THR A 231 15.61 22.44 4.20
C THR A 231 15.12 21.10 3.68
N LEU A 232 14.37 20.35 4.51
CA LEU A 232 13.75 19.10 4.08
C LEU A 232 12.80 19.39 2.88
N PRO A 233 12.95 18.70 1.73
CA PRO A 233 12.12 18.96 0.56
C PRO A 233 10.63 18.90 0.88
N PHE A 234 9.84 19.82 0.33
CA PHE A 234 8.43 20.07 0.66
C PHE A 234 8.17 20.51 2.12
N TYR A 235 8.52 19.67 3.10
CA TYR A 235 8.21 19.86 4.52
C TYR A 235 8.83 21.14 5.09
N GLY A 236 10.10 21.41 4.82
CA GLY A 236 10.80 22.57 5.37
C GLY A 236 10.25 23.93 4.90
N ASN A 237 9.41 23.94 3.86
CA ASN A 237 8.77 25.15 3.32
C ASN A 237 7.33 25.35 3.82
N LEU A 238 6.84 24.50 4.74
CA LEU A 238 5.47 24.59 5.23
C LEU A 238 5.26 25.82 6.14
N PRO A 239 4.10 26.50 6.04
CA PRO A 239 3.76 27.57 6.97
C PRO A 239 3.64 27.06 8.41
N LYS A 240 4.27 27.75 9.38
CA LYS A 240 4.33 27.33 10.80
C LYS A 240 2.98 27.28 11.55
N ASN A 241 1.93 27.89 11.00
CA ASN A 241 0.61 27.99 11.64
C ASN A 241 -0.44 27.11 10.93
N VAL A 242 0.00 26.12 10.16
CA VAL A 242 -0.91 25.21 9.47
C VAL A 242 -1.16 23.98 10.31
N ARG A 243 -2.42 23.57 10.44
CA ARG A 243 -2.75 22.22 10.89
C ARG A 243 -2.62 21.26 9.72
N ALA A 244 -2.12 20.07 9.95
CA ALA A 244 -1.89 19.10 8.89
C ALA A 244 -2.36 17.70 9.25
N ILE A 245 -3.08 17.07 8.33
CA ILE A 245 -3.42 15.65 8.39
C ILE A 245 -2.54 14.93 7.37
N THR A 246 -1.87 13.86 7.79
CA THR A 246 -1.11 13.00 6.88
C THR A 246 -1.67 11.61 6.85
N LEU A 247 -1.60 11.02 5.66
CA LEU A 247 -1.88 9.63 5.39
C LEU A 247 -0.57 8.84 5.22
N ASN A 248 0.57 9.51 5.36
CA ASN A 248 1.89 8.88 5.38
C ASN A 248 2.21 8.40 6.80
N TYR A 249 3.13 7.45 6.89
CA TYR A 249 3.59 6.92 8.18
C TYR A 249 4.80 7.67 8.75
N THR A 250 5.55 8.39 7.91
CA THR A 250 6.80 9.04 8.27
C THR A 250 6.61 10.24 9.19
N ALA A 251 7.52 10.41 10.14
CA ALA A 251 7.49 11.47 11.13
C ALA A 251 7.97 12.84 10.58
N PHE A 252 8.18 13.00 9.27
CA PHE A 252 8.67 14.26 8.67
C PHE A 252 7.74 15.45 8.93
N LEU A 253 6.42 15.22 8.85
CA LEU A 253 5.44 16.26 9.09
C LEU A 253 5.45 16.70 10.57
N GLN A 254 5.45 15.73 11.49
CA GLN A 254 5.58 15.98 12.93
C GLN A 254 6.90 16.69 13.27
N HIS A 255 8.01 16.30 12.64
CA HIS A 255 9.31 16.94 12.83
C HIS A 255 9.26 18.43 12.49
N GLN A 256 8.49 18.80 11.46
CA GLN A 256 8.39 20.20 11.01
C GLN A 256 7.39 21.04 11.80
N LEU A 257 6.20 20.51 12.08
CA LEU A 257 5.07 21.29 12.63
C LEU A 257 4.82 21.03 14.12
N GLY A 258 5.40 19.97 14.68
CA GLY A 258 5.15 19.49 16.04
C GLY A 258 3.88 18.65 16.16
N VAL A 259 3.78 17.93 17.29
CA VAL A 259 2.70 16.96 17.57
C VAL A 259 1.31 17.62 17.59
N GLU A 260 1.19 18.81 18.18
CA GLU A 260 -0.11 19.48 18.33
C GLU A 260 -0.75 19.93 17.00
N GLN A 261 0.07 20.15 15.98
CA GLN A 261 -0.38 20.60 14.66
C GLN A 261 -0.56 19.46 13.66
N THR A 262 -0.28 18.22 14.05
CA THR A 262 -0.25 17.08 13.13
C THR A 262 -1.19 15.96 13.56
N LEU A 263 -1.84 15.33 12.58
CA LEU A 263 -2.63 14.10 12.76
C LEU A 263 -2.21 13.07 11.73
N TYR A 264 -1.93 11.87 12.20
CA TYR A 264 -1.55 10.72 11.38
C TYR A 264 -2.77 9.83 11.20
N PHE A 265 -3.55 10.04 10.15
CA PHE A 265 -4.88 9.43 10.00
C PHE A 265 -4.85 7.89 10.00
N HIS A 266 -3.76 7.32 9.48
CA HIS A 266 -3.51 5.88 9.49
C HIS A 266 -2.59 5.42 10.63
N GLY A 267 -2.35 6.24 11.66
CA GLY A 267 -1.23 6.03 12.58
C GLY A 267 0.11 6.34 11.91
N GLY A 268 1.18 6.32 12.69
CA GLY A 268 2.53 6.66 12.20
C GLY A 268 3.62 5.74 12.76
N LEU A 269 4.86 6.04 12.41
CA LEU A 269 6.04 5.33 12.95
C LEU A 269 6.24 5.60 14.46
N ALA A 270 5.69 6.70 14.97
CA ALA A 270 5.89 7.18 16.33
C ALA A 270 5.00 6.49 17.39
N GLU A 271 4.23 5.47 17.01
CA GLU A 271 3.29 4.80 17.92
C GLU A 271 3.23 3.29 17.66
N TYR A 272 2.87 2.53 18.69
CA TYR A 272 2.60 1.10 18.61
C TYR A 272 1.43 0.71 19.52
N VAL A 273 0.76 -0.39 19.20
CA VAL A 273 -0.40 -0.89 19.93
C VAL A 273 0.01 -2.09 20.76
N ARG A 274 -0.39 -2.07 22.04
CA ARG A 274 -0.33 -3.23 22.92
C ARG A 274 -1.69 -3.95 22.89
N MET A 275 -1.73 -5.13 22.29
CA MET A 275 -3.00 -5.78 21.87
C MET A 275 -3.87 -6.28 23.03
N ASP A 276 -3.25 -6.67 24.15
CA ASP A 276 -3.93 -7.18 25.35
C ASP A 276 -4.72 -6.08 26.08
N THR A 277 -4.17 -4.88 26.10
CA THR A 277 -4.68 -3.69 26.82
C THR A 277 -5.37 -2.69 25.88
N ARG A 278 -5.10 -2.80 24.57
CA ARG A 278 -5.59 -1.90 23.51
C ARG A 278 -5.06 -0.46 23.65
N ASP A 279 -3.94 -0.32 24.34
CA ASP A 279 -3.24 0.94 24.49
C ASP A 279 -2.46 1.28 23.23
N LEU A 280 -2.57 2.53 22.79
CA LEU A 280 -1.71 3.13 21.77
C LEU A 280 -0.60 3.89 22.50
N LEU A 281 0.63 3.40 22.36
CA LEU A 281 1.80 3.83 23.11
C LEU A 281 2.78 4.56 22.19
N PRO A 282 3.43 5.64 22.66
CA PRO A 282 4.40 6.37 21.87
C PRO A 282 5.73 5.62 21.75
N VAL A 283 6.44 5.83 20.64
CA VAL A 283 7.86 5.54 20.49
C VAL A 283 8.62 6.82 20.84
N GLU A 284 9.35 6.79 21.96
CA GLU A 284 10.20 7.91 22.37
C GLU A 284 11.28 8.17 21.32
N ASP A 285 11.55 9.44 21.04
CA ASP A 285 12.61 9.90 20.13
C ASP A 285 12.60 9.27 18.72
N ILE A 286 11.42 9.15 18.10
CA ILE A 286 11.24 8.54 16.78
C ILE A 286 12.16 9.10 15.67
N HIS A 287 12.61 10.35 15.80
CA HIS A 287 13.50 11.00 14.83
C HIS A 287 14.96 10.54 14.90
N THR A 288 15.35 9.87 15.99
CA THR A 288 16.70 9.32 16.22
C THR A 288 16.66 7.85 16.66
N CYS A 289 15.49 7.21 16.57
CA CYS A 289 15.28 5.86 17.05
C CYS A 289 16.14 4.86 16.27
N ASP A 290 16.92 4.05 16.98
CA ASP A 290 17.59 2.87 16.44
C ASP A 290 16.58 1.70 16.42
N PRO A 291 16.20 1.18 15.23
CA PRO A 291 15.20 0.12 15.15
C PRO A 291 15.62 -1.20 15.82
N GLU A 292 16.89 -1.58 15.74
CA GLU A 292 17.37 -2.82 16.36
C GLU A 292 17.27 -2.69 17.88
N LYS A 293 17.80 -1.59 18.41
CA LYS A 293 17.77 -1.34 19.85
C LYS A 293 16.34 -1.29 20.37
N PHE A 294 15.46 -0.57 19.68
CA PHE A 294 14.05 -0.46 20.07
C PHE A 294 13.36 -1.83 20.09
N ILE A 295 13.60 -2.67 19.07
CA ILE A 295 13.02 -4.02 19.03
C ILE A 295 13.54 -4.88 20.18
N ARG A 296 14.84 -4.84 20.50
CA ARG A 296 15.42 -5.63 21.58
C ARG A 296 14.96 -5.18 22.98
N GLU A 297 14.91 -3.88 23.21
CA GLU A 297 14.71 -3.31 24.55
C GLU A 297 13.23 -3.06 24.88
N TYR A 298 12.39 -2.78 23.89
CA TYR A 298 10.98 -2.40 24.13
C TYR A 298 9.99 -3.38 23.52
N VAL A 299 10.18 -3.82 22.27
CA VAL A 299 9.22 -4.72 21.61
C VAL A 299 9.33 -6.13 22.18
N SER A 300 10.53 -6.73 22.13
CA SER A 300 10.75 -8.13 22.48
C SER A 300 10.34 -8.48 23.92
N PRO A 301 10.64 -7.66 24.95
CA PRO A 301 10.23 -7.96 26.32
C PRO A 301 8.71 -7.90 26.54
N ASN A 302 7.97 -7.27 25.63
CA ASN A 302 6.51 -7.12 25.71
C ASN A 302 5.77 -8.06 24.74
N VAL A 303 6.48 -8.96 24.05
CA VAL A 303 5.90 -10.00 23.20
C VAL A 303 6.12 -11.37 23.83
N ASP A 304 5.03 -12.12 24.00
CA ASP A 304 5.06 -13.51 24.45
C ASP A 304 4.15 -14.35 23.58
N VAL A 305 4.75 -15.26 22.81
CA VAL A 305 4.08 -16.20 21.89
C VAL A 305 4.31 -17.66 22.30
N SER A 306 4.72 -17.90 23.54
CA SER A 306 5.11 -19.22 24.05
C SER A 306 3.94 -20.03 24.61
N CYS A 307 2.90 -19.35 25.11
CA CYS A 307 1.72 -20.01 25.65
C CYS A 307 0.86 -20.66 24.56
N ASP A 308 0.39 -21.88 24.79
CA ASP A 308 -0.54 -22.58 23.88
C ASP A 308 -1.93 -21.90 23.85
N ASP A 309 -2.36 -21.30 24.96
CA ASP A 309 -3.58 -20.49 25.00
C ASP A 309 -3.29 -19.09 24.45
N LEU A 310 -3.78 -18.82 23.24
CA LEU A 310 -3.60 -17.53 22.55
C LEU A 310 -4.08 -16.34 23.37
N ARG A 311 -5.04 -16.52 24.28
CA ARG A 311 -5.59 -15.46 25.15
C ARG A 311 -4.60 -15.00 26.22
N GLN A 312 -3.60 -15.81 26.53
CA GLN A 312 -2.56 -15.50 27.52
C GLN A 312 -1.28 -14.97 26.87
N GLN A 313 -1.21 -14.99 25.54
CA GLN A 313 -0.11 -14.40 24.80
C GLN A 313 -0.15 -12.87 24.87
N LYS A 314 1.03 -12.26 24.75
CA LYS A 314 1.19 -10.81 24.68
C LYS A 314 1.70 -10.43 23.30
N HIS A 315 1.04 -9.46 22.69
CA HIS A 315 1.41 -9.00 21.36
C HIS A 315 1.50 -7.48 21.32
N VAL A 316 2.54 -7.00 20.66
CA VAL A 316 2.80 -5.59 20.40
C VAL A 316 2.96 -5.43 18.90
N ILE A 317 2.23 -4.49 18.31
CA ILE A 317 2.19 -4.26 16.86
C ILE A 317 2.43 -2.78 16.54
N PRO A 318 3.12 -2.42 15.44
CA PRO A 318 3.27 -1.02 15.05
C PRO A 318 1.93 -0.40 14.60
N ALA A 319 1.74 0.90 14.83
CA ALA A 319 0.47 1.59 14.55
C ALA A 319 0.18 1.82 13.04
N LEU A 320 1.19 1.65 12.17
CA LEU A 320 1.08 1.90 10.72
C LEU A 320 0.46 0.76 9.91
N VAL A 321 0.41 -0.45 10.46
CA VAL A 321 0.11 -1.68 9.69
C VAL A 321 -1.34 -2.21 9.76
N PRO A 322 -2.16 -1.93 10.79
CA PRO A 322 -3.43 -2.66 10.87
C PRO A 322 -4.39 -2.31 9.73
N PRO A 323 -5.19 -3.26 9.24
CA PRO A 323 -6.23 -2.98 8.26
C PRO A 323 -7.13 -1.86 8.77
N LEU A 324 -7.41 -0.83 7.94
CA LEU A 324 -8.15 0.37 8.38
C LEU A 324 -9.46 0.03 9.12
N ARG A 325 -10.19 -0.96 8.59
CA ARG A 325 -11.47 -1.43 9.16
C ARG A 325 -11.35 -2.02 10.57
N LEU A 326 -10.16 -2.45 10.98
CA LEU A 326 -9.91 -3.09 12.28
C LEU A 326 -9.30 -2.13 13.30
N LYS A 327 -8.81 -0.95 12.89
CA LYS A 327 -8.22 0.05 13.79
C LYS A 327 -9.12 0.44 14.98
N PRO A 328 -10.43 0.66 14.81
CA PRO A 328 -11.32 0.97 15.95
C PRO A 328 -11.40 -0.14 17.00
N ILE A 329 -11.20 -1.39 16.58
CA ILE A 329 -11.24 -2.56 17.47
C ILE A 329 -9.91 -2.67 18.24
N LEU A 330 -8.82 -2.21 17.64
CA LEU A 330 -7.48 -2.26 18.21
C LEU A 330 -7.23 -1.21 19.27
N SER A 331 -7.77 -0.02 19.09
CA SER A 331 -7.75 1.03 20.11
C SER A 331 -8.85 2.05 19.86
N HIS A 332 -9.52 2.48 20.93
CA HIS A 332 -10.50 3.57 20.87
C HIS A 332 -9.87 4.90 20.40
N ARG A 333 -8.54 5.06 20.58
CA ARG A 333 -7.79 6.23 20.11
C ARG A 333 -7.92 6.48 18.62
N TYR A 334 -8.10 5.45 17.80
CA TYR A 334 -8.35 5.63 16.36
C TYR A 334 -9.71 6.28 16.07
N ILE A 335 -10.73 6.02 16.90
CA ILE A 335 -12.03 6.69 16.78
C ILE A 335 -11.89 8.18 17.10
N GLU A 336 -11.19 8.51 18.18
CA GLU A 336 -10.89 9.89 18.57
C GLU A 336 -10.09 10.63 17.50
N LEU A 337 -9.07 9.97 16.95
CA LEU A 337 -8.24 10.47 15.86
C LEU A 337 -9.08 10.80 14.61
N TRP A 338 -9.97 9.91 14.20
CA TRP A 338 -10.83 10.13 13.04
C TRP A 338 -11.87 11.21 13.28
N ALA A 339 -12.44 11.28 14.49
CA ALA A 339 -13.31 12.38 14.90
C ALA A 339 -12.57 13.72 14.82
N ARG A 340 -11.36 13.81 15.39
CA ARG A 340 -10.52 15.01 15.34
C ARG A 340 -10.13 15.41 13.91
N ALA A 341 -9.84 14.44 13.05
CA ALA A 341 -9.60 14.68 11.63
C ALA A 341 -10.84 15.28 10.93
N SER A 342 -12.04 14.75 11.22
CA SER A 342 -13.29 15.30 10.72
C SER A 342 -13.54 16.73 11.22
N ASP A 343 -13.30 17.00 12.51
CA ASP A 343 -13.42 18.35 13.06
C ASP A 343 -12.46 19.34 12.38
N TRP A 344 -11.20 18.92 12.15
CA TRP A 344 -10.22 19.78 11.46
C TRP A 344 -10.64 20.11 10.03
N VAL A 345 -11.20 19.15 9.30
CA VAL A 345 -11.76 19.37 7.96
C VAL A 345 -12.96 20.31 8.02
N LYS A 346 -13.89 20.10 8.96
CA LYS A 346 -15.08 20.93 9.16
C LYS A 346 -14.74 22.38 9.51
N GLU A 347 -13.76 22.60 10.37
CA GLU A 347 -13.32 23.93 10.81
C GLU A 347 -12.52 24.68 9.75
N ALA A 348 -11.89 23.98 8.82
CA ALA A 348 -11.08 24.59 7.78
C ALA A 348 -11.96 25.38 6.79
N SER A 349 -11.62 26.64 6.52
CA SER A 349 -12.20 27.40 5.41
C SER A 349 -11.57 27.02 4.06
N HIS A 350 -10.28 26.68 4.08
CA HIS A 350 -9.47 26.30 2.93
C HIS A 350 -8.55 25.14 3.27
N ILE A 351 -8.64 24.11 2.44
CA ILE A 351 -7.90 22.86 2.48
C ILE A 351 -6.98 22.79 1.26
N VAL A 352 -5.71 22.47 1.48
CA VAL A 352 -4.75 22.15 0.40
C VAL A 352 -4.37 20.68 0.57
N VAL A 353 -4.59 19.88 -0.47
CA VAL A 353 -4.27 18.45 -0.52
C VAL A 353 -3.08 18.26 -1.45
N VAL A 354 -2.04 17.57 -1.01
CA VAL A 354 -0.82 17.36 -1.81
C VAL A 354 -0.43 15.89 -1.80
N GLY A 355 -0.25 15.32 -2.99
CA GLY A 355 0.30 13.97 -3.14
C GLY A 355 -0.61 12.83 -2.67
N TYR A 356 -1.89 13.10 -2.43
CA TYR A 356 -2.91 12.10 -2.10
C TYR A 356 -3.68 11.67 -3.34
N SER A 357 -3.89 10.36 -3.50
CA SER A 357 -4.42 9.75 -4.73
C SER A 357 -5.94 9.64 -4.76
N PHE A 358 -6.62 9.77 -3.61
CA PHE A 358 -8.05 9.51 -3.45
C PHE A 358 -8.46 8.13 -3.96
N ASN A 359 -7.66 7.11 -3.62
CA ASN A 359 -7.97 5.73 -3.95
C ASN A 359 -9.19 5.24 -3.15
N ASN A 360 -9.76 4.10 -3.52
CA ASN A 360 -10.88 3.49 -2.80
C ASN A 360 -10.47 2.83 -1.47
N ALA A 361 -9.19 2.55 -1.25
CA ALA A 361 -8.72 1.96 0.01
C ALA A 361 -8.92 2.94 1.18
N ASP A 362 -8.84 4.25 0.88
CA ASP A 362 -8.97 5.35 1.82
C ASP A 362 -10.37 5.99 1.81
N GLU A 363 -11.40 5.22 1.42
CA GLU A 363 -12.77 5.74 1.26
C GLU A 363 -13.33 6.37 2.54
N HIS A 364 -12.91 5.90 3.71
CA HIS A 364 -13.26 6.51 5.00
C HIS A 364 -12.80 7.98 5.09
N PHE A 365 -11.60 8.28 4.60
CA PHE A 365 -11.09 9.66 4.58
C PHE A 365 -11.73 10.49 3.47
N ASN A 366 -11.95 9.88 2.30
CA ASN A 366 -12.68 10.53 1.20
C ASN A 366 -14.09 10.96 1.65
N ASP A 367 -14.75 10.15 2.47
CA ASP A 367 -16.09 10.45 2.99
C ASP A 367 -16.09 11.64 3.95
N ILE A 368 -15.05 11.80 4.77
CA ILE A 368 -14.88 13.00 5.61
C ILE A 368 -14.86 14.26 4.72
N LEU A 369 -14.09 14.26 3.63
CA LEU A 369 -14.03 15.40 2.70
C LEU A 369 -15.36 15.61 1.98
N ARG A 370 -16.01 14.52 1.54
CA ARG A 370 -17.31 14.52 0.85
C ARG A 370 -18.41 15.19 1.68
N ASN A 371 -18.43 14.95 2.99
CA ASN A 371 -19.43 15.49 3.92
C ASN A 371 -19.24 16.98 4.23
N HIS A 372 -18.20 17.62 3.70
CA HIS A 372 -17.95 19.05 3.83
C HIS A 372 -17.78 19.72 2.45
N PRO A 373 -18.82 19.71 1.60
CA PRO A 373 -18.75 20.19 0.21
C PRO A 373 -18.59 21.72 0.08
N ASP A 374 -18.81 22.44 1.17
CA ASP A 374 -18.72 23.90 1.23
C ASP A 374 -17.29 24.41 1.47
N ARG A 375 -16.31 23.50 1.64
CA ARG A 375 -14.91 23.83 1.83
C ARG A 375 -14.24 24.20 0.51
N LYS A 376 -13.33 25.17 0.54
CA LYS A 376 -12.40 25.42 -0.58
C LYS A 376 -11.32 24.35 -0.56
N VAL A 377 -11.13 23.61 -1.65
CA VAL A 377 -10.17 22.51 -1.74
C VAL A 377 -9.27 22.68 -2.96
N ASP A 378 -7.98 22.85 -2.72
CA ASP A 378 -6.95 22.77 -3.77
C ASP A 378 -6.30 21.40 -3.72
N ILE A 379 -6.28 20.68 -4.83
CA ILE A 379 -5.71 19.34 -4.93
C ILE A 379 -4.51 19.39 -5.87
N VAL A 380 -3.35 19.02 -5.35
CA VAL A 380 -2.09 19.01 -6.06
C VAL A 380 -1.65 17.57 -6.30
N SER A 381 -1.64 17.18 -7.56
CA SER A 381 -1.18 15.88 -8.03
C SER A 381 -0.64 16.02 -9.45
N PRO A 382 0.43 15.30 -9.86
CA PRO A 382 0.90 15.33 -11.24
C PRO A 382 -0.18 14.90 -12.25
N GLU A 383 -1.13 14.07 -11.81
CA GLU A 383 -2.20 13.52 -12.64
C GLU A 383 -3.52 14.30 -12.55
N ALA A 384 -3.53 15.44 -11.88
CA ALA A 384 -4.76 16.16 -11.49
C ALA A 384 -5.68 16.55 -12.68
N ASN A 385 -5.16 16.58 -13.90
CA ASN A 385 -5.90 16.89 -15.13
C ASN A 385 -6.18 15.66 -16.02
N THR A 386 -5.77 14.47 -15.61
CA THR A 386 -6.05 13.25 -16.38
C THR A 386 -7.52 12.86 -16.27
N PRO A 387 -8.13 12.27 -17.32
CA PRO A 387 -9.54 11.85 -17.26
C PRO A 387 -9.84 10.94 -16.06
N ASP A 388 -8.94 9.99 -15.76
CA ASP A 388 -9.11 9.06 -14.65
C ASP A 388 -9.09 9.76 -13.28
N PHE A 389 -8.21 10.76 -13.10
CA PHE A 389 -8.15 11.51 -11.85
C PHE A 389 -9.41 12.38 -11.67
N VAL A 390 -9.84 13.06 -12.74
CA VAL A 390 -11.06 13.89 -12.72
C VAL A 390 -12.29 13.03 -12.43
N ALA A 391 -12.39 11.82 -13.02
CA ALA A 391 -13.46 10.88 -12.73
C ALA A 391 -13.47 10.41 -11.27
N ARG A 392 -12.30 10.25 -10.62
CA ARG A 392 -12.25 9.97 -9.17
C ARG A 392 -12.80 11.13 -8.34
N MET A 393 -12.54 12.38 -8.75
CA MET A 393 -13.05 13.55 -8.04
C MET A 393 -14.57 13.64 -8.05
N GLU A 394 -15.23 13.09 -9.07
CA GLU A 394 -16.69 13.01 -9.12
C GLU A 394 -17.26 12.23 -7.93
N LYS A 395 -16.63 11.09 -7.58
CA LYS A 395 -17.05 10.29 -6.42
C LYS A 395 -16.83 11.00 -5.09
N VAL A 396 -15.78 11.81 -4.98
CA VAL A 396 -15.41 12.48 -3.71
C VAL A 396 -16.21 13.78 -3.52
N PHE A 397 -16.35 14.59 -4.56
CA PHE A 397 -16.91 15.94 -4.48
C PHE A 397 -18.23 16.12 -5.24
N GLY A 398 -18.81 15.06 -5.80
CA GLY A 398 -20.08 15.12 -6.53
C GLY A 398 -20.05 16.07 -7.72
N THR A 399 -18.88 16.19 -8.37
CA THR A 399 -18.62 17.15 -9.45
C THR A 399 -18.24 16.40 -10.70
N SER A 400 -19.16 16.33 -11.66
CA SER A 400 -18.94 15.67 -12.95
C SER A 400 -17.79 16.31 -13.72
N ALA A 401 -17.05 15.48 -14.48
CA ALA A 401 -15.89 15.91 -15.26
C ALA A 401 -16.19 17.09 -16.21
N ASN A 402 -17.40 17.15 -16.77
CA ASN A 402 -17.82 18.22 -17.68
C ASN A 402 -18.09 19.58 -17.01
N GLN A 403 -18.10 19.65 -15.67
CA GLN A 403 -18.29 20.90 -14.92
C GLN A 403 -16.96 21.64 -14.67
N TYR A 404 -15.83 20.98 -14.91
CA TYR A 404 -14.52 21.58 -14.74
C TYR A 404 -14.19 22.54 -15.89
N THR A 405 -13.74 23.73 -15.51
CA THR A 405 -13.28 24.77 -16.42
C THR A 405 -11.77 24.96 -16.25
N LYS A 406 -11.09 25.35 -17.33
CA LYS A 406 -9.65 25.64 -17.29
C LYS A 406 -9.41 26.98 -16.59
N VAL A 407 -8.51 26.99 -15.62
CA VAL A 407 -8.05 28.18 -14.90
C VAL A 407 -6.52 28.21 -14.86
N LYS A 408 -5.92 29.34 -14.48
CA LYS A 408 -4.48 29.43 -14.22
C LYS A 408 -4.19 29.55 -12.73
N VAL A 409 -3.29 28.73 -12.21
CA VAL A 409 -2.82 28.77 -10.82
C VAL A 409 -1.30 28.74 -10.82
N ASN A 410 -0.66 29.78 -10.27
CA ASN A 410 0.81 29.90 -10.24
C ASN A 410 1.46 29.64 -11.62
N GLY A 411 0.83 30.15 -12.68
CA GLY A 411 1.31 29.98 -14.07
C GLY A 411 0.95 28.64 -14.74
N ARG A 412 0.32 27.69 -14.03
CA ARG A 412 -0.04 26.37 -14.56
C ARG A 412 -1.50 26.32 -15.00
N GLU A 413 -1.78 25.57 -16.07
CA GLU A 413 -3.15 25.21 -16.43
C GLU A 413 -3.70 24.22 -15.40
N ALA A 414 -4.79 24.61 -14.74
CA ALA A 414 -5.47 23.84 -13.72
C ALA A 414 -6.95 23.70 -14.09
N LEU A 415 -7.65 22.79 -13.42
CA LEU A 415 -9.09 22.64 -13.57
C LEU A 415 -9.81 23.17 -12.33
N GLN A 416 -10.93 23.84 -12.49
CA GLN A 416 -11.74 24.31 -11.38
C GLN A 416 -13.22 24.05 -11.64
N ALA A 417 -13.89 23.54 -10.62
CA ALA A 417 -15.34 23.43 -10.56
C ALA A 417 -15.79 23.74 -9.13
N LYS A 418 -16.76 24.64 -9.00
CA LYS A 418 -17.25 25.12 -7.70
C LYS A 418 -16.06 25.57 -6.82
N LYS A 419 -15.92 24.96 -5.64
CA LYS A 419 -14.88 25.24 -4.65
C LYS A 419 -13.68 24.29 -4.73
N VAL A 420 -13.63 23.39 -5.73
CA VAL A 420 -12.58 22.41 -5.92
C VAL A 420 -11.69 22.79 -7.10
N ARG A 421 -10.38 22.80 -6.89
CA ARG A 421 -9.38 23.14 -7.90
C ARG A 421 -8.33 22.04 -8.00
N LEU A 422 -8.10 21.53 -9.20
CA LEU A 422 -7.17 20.45 -9.50
C LEU A 422 -5.95 21.04 -10.20
N ILE A 423 -4.77 20.91 -9.56
CA ILE A 423 -3.53 21.58 -9.97
C ILE A 423 -2.51 20.51 -10.36
N PRO A 424 -2.14 20.39 -11.64
CA PRO A 424 -1.14 19.43 -12.09
C PRO A 424 0.27 19.86 -11.67
N ALA A 425 0.75 19.30 -10.56
CA ALA A 425 2.08 19.56 -10.03
C ALA A 425 2.60 18.45 -9.12
N LYS A 426 3.93 18.32 -9.03
CA LYS A 426 4.58 17.54 -7.95
C LYS A 426 4.64 18.37 -6.67
N ALA A 427 4.73 17.69 -5.53
CA ALA A 427 4.78 18.34 -4.21
C ALA A 427 5.93 19.35 -4.08
N GLY A 428 7.13 19.02 -4.59
CA GLY A 428 8.28 19.91 -4.56
C GLY A 428 8.19 21.16 -5.45
N GLU A 429 7.15 21.29 -6.29
CA GLU A 429 7.04 22.38 -7.26
C GLU A 429 6.00 23.45 -6.89
N ILE A 430 5.39 23.33 -5.71
CA ILE A 430 4.34 24.23 -5.22
C ILE A 430 4.78 24.99 -3.97
N ASP A 431 4.26 26.20 -3.82
CA ASP A 431 4.28 26.93 -2.55
C ASP A 431 2.90 26.78 -1.88
N VAL A 432 2.84 25.96 -0.84
CA VAL A 432 1.62 25.72 -0.05
C VAL A 432 1.12 27.00 0.62
N GLY A 433 2.02 27.87 1.08
CA GLY A 433 1.67 29.16 1.66
C GLY A 433 1.02 30.11 0.65
N ALA A 434 1.51 30.14 -0.59
CA ALA A 434 0.90 30.91 -1.68
C ALA A 434 -0.49 30.40 -2.03
N LEU A 435 -0.71 29.07 -2.02
CA LEU A 435 -2.03 28.49 -2.25
C LEU A 435 -3.02 28.96 -1.18
N PHE A 436 -2.68 28.89 0.10
CA PHE A 436 -3.55 29.38 1.17
C PHE A 436 -3.87 30.88 1.07
N LYS A 437 -2.94 31.72 0.60
CA LYS A 437 -3.18 33.16 0.41
C LYS A 437 -4.12 33.44 -0.77
N ALA A 438 -3.96 32.73 -1.89
CA ALA A 438 -4.90 32.77 -3.01
C ALA A 438 -6.31 32.26 -2.62
N GLY A 439 -6.40 31.59 -1.47
CA GLY A 439 -7.61 31.25 -0.71
C GLY A 439 -8.55 32.41 -0.43
N ASN A 440 -7.99 33.52 0.06
CA ASN A 440 -8.69 34.55 0.85
C ASN A 440 -9.09 35.81 0.05
N GLY A 441 -8.93 35.80 -1.27
CA GLY A 441 -9.20 36.96 -2.14
C GLY A 441 -10.54 36.94 -2.86
N GLY A 442 -11.56 36.28 -2.30
CA GLY A 442 -12.90 36.18 -2.89
C GLY A 442 -13.96 36.74 -1.95
#